data_AF-A0A8S8XFT3-F1
#
_entry.id   AF-A0A8S8XFT3-F1
#
_cell.length_a   1.000
_cell.length_b   1.000
_cell.length_c   1.000
_cell.angle_alpha   90.00
_cell.angle_beta   90.00
_cell.angle_gamma   90.00
#
_symmetry.space_group_name_H-M   'P 1'
#
loop_
_entity.id
_entity.type
_entity.pdbx_description
1 polymer ?
#
loop_
_entity_poly.entity_id
_entity_poly.type
_entity_poly.pdbx_seq_one_letter_code
_entity_poly.pdbx_strand_id
1 'polypeptide(L)'
;MSNLAKRGSALLWTLAVISCATPALAGVHVTSIAGGGNPNGLSSTRAGVTTQDFNDATVGGLFRQGSGASFTAPLGDTSIYLSLNPDNSPIPLFFNASNYFGLYWGSIDDFNQISFFRQGQTVARFSGNDIWNRANGDTAPDLNRFVEFVFDGGTTFDEVHLISPGVSFEIDNIATGLLASPNVPEPASLLLLGSALFGLGALRRRQR
;
A
#
# COMPACT_ATOMS: atom_id res chain seq x y z
N MET A 1 -46.21 42.59 22.10
CA MET A 1 -45.03 42.08 22.84
C MET A 1 -44.95 40.58 22.60
N SER A 2 -44.28 40.19 21.52
CA SER A 2 -44.12 38.80 21.07
C SER A 2 -42.82 38.23 21.63
N ASN A 3 -42.87 37.10 22.32
CA ASN A 3 -41.73 36.21 22.56
C ASN A 3 -42.30 34.81 22.84
N LEU A 4 -42.45 33.99 21.80
CA LEU A 4 -41.44 33.06 21.26
C LEU A 4 -41.21 31.86 22.20
N ALA A 5 -42.04 30.84 22.01
CA ALA A 5 -41.89 29.52 22.61
C ALA A 5 -40.60 28.86 22.10
N LYS A 6 -39.65 28.60 23.00
CA LYS A 6 -38.47 27.76 22.73
C LYS A 6 -38.92 26.30 22.59
N ARG A 7 -39.05 25.83 21.35
CA ARG A 7 -39.06 24.40 21.04
C ARG A 7 -37.61 23.90 21.04
N GLY A 8 -37.27 23.04 21.99
CA GLY A 8 -36.00 22.34 22.02
C GLY A 8 -35.98 21.23 20.96
N SER A 9 -35.21 21.44 19.90
CA SER A 9 -34.93 20.42 18.88
C SER A 9 -33.77 19.56 19.36
N ALA A 10 -34.03 18.30 19.72
CA ALA A 10 -32.97 17.31 19.95
C ALA A 10 -32.35 16.94 18.59
N LEU A 11 -31.09 17.34 18.39
CA LEU A 11 -30.30 16.98 17.22
C LEU A 11 -29.85 15.52 17.37
N LEU A 12 -30.45 14.60 16.61
CA LEU A 12 -29.91 13.27 16.41
C LEU A 12 -28.67 13.38 15.51
N TRP A 13 -27.50 13.02 16.03
CA TRP A 13 -26.30 12.81 15.24
C TRP A 13 -26.42 11.47 14.49
N THR A 14 -26.91 11.49 13.26
CA THR A 14 -26.74 10.35 12.34
C THR A 14 -25.29 10.35 11.85
N LEU A 15 -24.52 9.35 12.28
CA LEU A 15 -23.23 8.98 11.69
C LEU A 15 -23.49 8.52 10.25
N ALA A 16 -23.31 9.43 9.28
CA ALA A 16 -23.36 9.09 7.88
C ALA A 16 -22.08 8.34 7.51
N VAL A 17 -22.15 7.01 7.45
CA VAL A 17 -21.15 6.20 6.74
C VAL A 17 -21.41 6.41 5.25
N ILE A 18 -20.71 7.36 4.65
CA ILE A 18 -20.66 7.51 3.19
C ILE A 18 -19.76 6.39 2.68
N SER A 19 -20.35 5.23 2.40
CA SER A 19 -19.70 4.22 1.58
C SER A 19 -19.83 4.67 0.13
N CYS A 20 -18.81 5.36 -0.37
CA CYS A 20 -18.62 5.51 -1.80
C CYS A 20 -18.02 4.18 -2.29
N ALA A 21 -18.87 3.30 -2.80
CA ALA A 21 -18.40 2.09 -3.45
C ALA A 21 -17.69 2.47 -4.75
N THR A 22 -16.38 2.60 -4.70
CA THR A 22 -15.54 2.44 -5.89
C THR A 22 -15.72 1.00 -6.40
N PRO A 23 -15.68 0.73 -7.71
CA PRO A 23 -15.60 -0.65 -8.17
C PRO A 23 -14.37 -1.27 -7.49
N ALA A 24 -14.61 -2.27 -6.64
CA ALA A 24 -13.55 -2.94 -5.91
C ALA A 24 -12.60 -3.56 -6.93
N LEU A 25 -11.42 -2.95 -7.08
CA LEU A 25 -10.25 -3.68 -7.58
C LEU A 25 -10.04 -4.79 -6.56
N ALA A 26 -10.39 -6.02 -6.92
CA ALA A 26 -10.11 -7.16 -6.08
C ALA A 26 -8.58 -7.21 -5.84
N GLY A 27 -8.18 -7.09 -4.57
CA GLY A 27 -6.93 -7.67 -4.08
C GLY A 27 -5.68 -6.79 -4.09
N VAL A 28 -5.74 -5.53 -3.67
CA VAL A 28 -4.54 -4.86 -3.13
C VAL A 28 -4.83 -4.33 -1.73
N HIS A 29 -4.14 -4.89 -0.74
CA HIS A 29 -4.22 -4.44 0.64
C HIS A 29 -3.05 -3.51 0.94
N VAL A 30 -3.36 -2.27 1.30
CA VAL A 30 -2.37 -1.24 1.65
C VAL A 30 -2.32 -1.06 3.16
N THR A 31 -1.15 -1.24 3.74
CA THR A 31 -0.89 -0.94 5.16
C THR A 31 0.27 0.01 5.29
N SER A 32 0.30 0.78 6.38
CA SER A 32 1.44 1.65 6.64
C SER A 32 1.66 1.85 8.13
N ILE A 33 2.93 1.97 8.52
CA ILE A 33 3.33 2.35 9.87
C ILE A 33 3.97 3.74 9.85
N ALA A 34 3.70 4.52 10.89
CA ALA A 34 4.32 5.83 11.06
C ALA A 34 5.84 5.69 11.14
N GLY A 35 6.54 6.66 10.55
CA GLY A 35 7.99 6.72 10.47
C GLY A 35 8.63 7.21 11.76
N GLY A 36 9.96 7.18 11.79
CA GLY A 36 10.72 7.81 12.86
C GLY A 36 12.10 7.22 13.12
N GLY A 37 13.05 8.12 13.38
CA GLY A 37 14.25 7.91 14.20
C GLY A 37 15.27 6.84 13.77
N ASN A 38 15.04 6.09 12.69
CA ASN A 38 15.98 5.10 12.21
C ASN A 38 16.96 5.73 11.21
N PRO A 39 18.27 5.79 11.52
CA PRO A 39 19.28 6.38 10.65
C PRO A 39 19.46 5.68 9.30
N ASN A 40 18.94 4.46 9.14
CA ASN A 40 18.98 3.70 7.89
C ASN A 40 17.59 3.57 7.23
N GLY A 41 16.64 4.45 7.57
CA GLY A 41 15.25 4.34 7.14
C GLY A 41 14.50 3.14 7.73
N LEU A 42 13.21 2.99 7.40
CA LEU A 42 12.44 1.80 7.78
C LEU A 42 12.44 0.77 6.66
N SER A 43 12.43 -0.52 6.99
CA SER A 43 12.38 -1.60 6.00
C SER A 43 11.29 -2.62 6.36
N SER A 44 10.94 -3.48 5.39
CA SER A 44 9.99 -4.56 5.62
C SER A 44 10.55 -5.59 6.60
N THR A 45 9.68 -6.14 7.44
CA THR A 45 10.00 -7.30 8.30
C THR A 45 9.36 -8.60 7.79
N ARG A 46 8.73 -8.59 6.61
CA ARG A 46 8.05 -9.78 6.07
C ARG A 46 9.07 -10.81 5.60
N ALA A 47 8.83 -12.07 5.92
CA ALA A 47 9.64 -13.16 5.41
C ALA A 47 9.45 -13.31 3.88
N GLY A 48 10.54 -13.60 3.16
CA GLY A 48 10.49 -13.85 1.71
C GLY A 48 10.50 -12.61 0.83
N VAL A 49 10.75 -11.42 1.40
CA VAL A 49 10.96 -10.18 0.65
C VAL A 49 12.45 -9.82 0.63
N THR A 50 12.89 -9.22 -0.47
CA THR A 50 14.23 -8.70 -0.66
C THR A 50 14.19 -7.18 -0.57
N THR A 51 15.04 -6.61 0.27
CA THR A 51 15.19 -5.16 0.41
C THR A 51 16.32 -4.62 -0.47
N GLN A 52 16.07 -3.47 -1.08
CA GLN A 52 17.07 -2.61 -1.71
C GLN A 52 17.03 -1.26 -0.98
N ASP A 53 18.13 -0.95 -0.30
CA ASP A 53 18.31 0.17 0.63
C ASP A 53 19.03 1.37 0.02
N PHE A 54 19.24 1.34 -1.31
CA PHE A 54 19.92 2.36 -2.12
C PHE A 54 21.36 2.75 -1.72
N ASN A 55 21.91 2.21 -0.64
CA ASN A 55 23.27 2.51 -0.16
C ASN A 55 24.36 2.10 -1.17
N ASP A 56 24.12 1.02 -1.91
CA ASP A 56 25.03 0.49 -2.94
C ASP A 56 24.39 0.45 -4.34
N ALA A 57 23.13 0.89 -4.49
CA ALA A 57 22.36 0.65 -5.70
C ALA A 57 22.45 1.79 -6.73
N THR A 58 22.34 1.42 -8.01
CA THR A 58 22.22 2.34 -9.16
C THR A 58 20.96 2.01 -9.95
N VAL A 59 19.81 2.30 -9.37
CA VAL A 59 18.54 2.45 -10.11
C VAL A 59 18.42 3.87 -10.69
N GLY A 60 17.50 4.07 -11.65
CA GLY A 60 17.26 5.39 -12.20
C GLY A 60 16.81 6.39 -11.13
N GLY A 61 17.21 7.67 -11.27
CA GLY A 61 16.88 8.77 -10.36
C GLY A 61 18.09 9.42 -9.70
N LEU A 62 17.86 10.22 -8.66
CA LEU A 62 18.92 10.90 -7.92
C LEU A 62 19.09 10.27 -6.55
N PHE A 63 20.29 9.76 -6.27
CA PHE A 63 20.68 9.30 -4.94
C PHE A 63 21.12 10.50 -4.11
N ARG A 64 20.53 10.67 -2.93
CA ARG A 64 20.79 11.79 -2.03
C ARG A 64 21.04 11.29 -0.61
N GLN A 65 21.78 12.09 0.16
CA GLN A 65 21.97 11.90 1.59
C GLN A 65 21.70 13.23 2.31
N GLY A 66 20.97 13.19 3.41
CA GLY A 66 20.54 14.38 4.15
C GLY A 66 19.48 15.22 3.41
N SER A 67 19.21 16.42 3.91
CA SER A 67 18.19 17.33 3.37
C SER A 67 18.80 18.58 2.72
N GLY A 68 18.12 19.13 1.72
CA GLY A 68 18.53 20.32 0.99
C GLY A 68 17.37 21.29 0.76
N ALA A 69 17.58 22.29 -0.12
CA ALA A 69 16.57 23.33 -0.36
C ALA A 69 15.31 22.84 -1.11
N SER A 70 15.42 21.74 -1.86
CA SER A 70 14.35 21.23 -2.73
C SER A 70 14.09 19.73 -2.54
N PHE A 71 14.61 19.15 -1.46
CA PHE A 71 14.43 17.76 -1.09
C PHE A 71 14.64 17.60 0.41
N THR A 72 13.91 16.68 1.03
CA THR A 72 14.01 16.40 2.47
C THR A 72 14.17 14.91 2.70
N ALA A 73 15.24 14.51 3.38
CA ALA A 73 15.44 13.11 3.74
C ALA A 73 14.21 12.58 4.51
N PRO A 74 13.80 11.32 4.28
CA PRO A 74 12.76 10.68 5.08
C PRO A 74 13.06 10.81 6.58
N LEU A 75 12.02 10.89 7.42
CA LEU A 75 12.18 11.24 8.83
C LEU A 75 13.18 10.32 9.57
N GLY A 76 14.24 10.93 10.09
CA GLY A 76 15.28 10.25 10.86
C GLY A 76 16.30 9.48 10.02
N ASP A 77 16.12 9.47 8.71
CA ASP A 77 16.97 8.77 7.75
C ASP A 77 18.25 9.56 7.45
N THR A 78 19.39 8.88 7.55
CA THR A 78 20.72 9.41 7.26
C THR A 78 21.47 8.59 6.21
N SER A 79 20.87 7.52 5.68
CA SER A 79 21.40 6.73 4.57
C SER A 79 21.24 7.47 3.24
N ILE A 80 21.75 6.83 2.18
CA ILE A 80 21.49 7.25 0.81
C ILE A 80 20.09 6.78 0.44
N TYR A 81 19.24 7.69 0.00
CA TYR A 81 17.88 7.40 -0.44
C TYR A 81 17.66 7.85 -1.88
N LEU A 82 16.60 7.34 -2.52
CA LEU A 82 16.19 7.74 -3.86
C LEU A 82 15.32 8.99 -3.79
N SER A 83 15.66 10.01 -4.57
CA SER A 83 14.92 11.26 -4.70
C SER A 83 14.57 11.52 -6.15
N LEU A 84 13.30 11.77 -6.42
CA LEU A 84 12.84 12.25 -7.73
C LEU A 84 12.75 13.76 -7.69
N ASN A 85 13.17 14.40 -8.79
CA ASN A 85 12.85 15.81 -9.00
C ASN A 85 11.38 15.98 -9.37
N PRO A 86 10.81 17.18 -9.18
CA PRO A 86 9.51 17.55 -9.70
C PRO A 86 9.54 17.68 -11.22
N ASP A 87 9.60 16.54 -11.90
CA ASP A 87 9.39 16.44 -13.33
C ASP A 87 8.40 15.30 -13.55
N ASN A 88 7.41 15.52 -14.42
CA ASN A 88 6.31 14.59 -14.63
C ASN A 88 6.75 13.31 -15.39
N SER A 89 8.03 12.94 -15.30
CA SER A 89 8.62 11.78 -15.93
C SER A 89 8.65 10.62 -14.92
N PRO A 90 8.08 9.46 -15.26
CA PRO A 90 8.18 8.29 -14.40
C PRO A 90 9.62 7.79 -14.32
N ILE A 91 10.04 7.40 -13.13
CA ILE A 91 11.18 6.52 -12.92
C ILE A 91 10.68 5.08 -12.85
N PRO A 92 10.99 4.23 -13.85
CA PRO A 92 10.64 2.82 -13.81
C PRO A 92 11.65 2.03 -12.96
N LEU A 93 11.13 1.20 -12.07
CA LEU A 93 11.87 0.19 -11.31
C LEU A 93 11.39 -1.19 -11.75
N PHE A 94 12.33 -2.06 -12.10
CA PHE A 94 12.04 -3.40 -12.63
C PHE A 94 12.41 -4.49 -11.64
N PHE A 95 11.56 -5.50 -11.54
CA PHE A 95 11.69 -6.59 -10.59
C PHE A 95 11.33 -7.94 -11.21
N ASN A 96 11.60 -9.01 -10.48
CA ASN A 96 10.91 -10.28 -10.73
C ASN A 96 9.42 -10.12 -10.37
N ALA A 97 8.57 -10.92 -11.01
CA ALA A 97 7.14 -10.94 -10.71
C ALA A 97 6.90 -11.12 -9.20
N SER A 98 6.28 -10.11 -8.57
CA SER A 98 6.12 -9.97 -7.12
C SER A 98 4.67 -9.64 -6.77
N ASN A 99 4.21 -10.05 -5.61
CA ASN A 99 2.89 -9.67 -5.07
C ASN A 99 3.01 -8.78 -3.82
N TYR A 100 4.22 -8.31 -3.53
CA TYR A 100 4.49 -7.42 -2.42
C TYR A 100 5.43 -6.31 -2.83
N PHE A 101 5.08 -5.08 -2.49
CA PHE A 101 5.94 -3.92 -2.56
C PHE A 101 5.91 -3.19 -1.22
N GLY A 102 7.07 -2.98 -0.61
CA GLY A 102 7.25 -2.11 0.55
C GLY A 102 8.16 -0.95 0.19
N LEU A 103 7.99 0.19 0.85
CA LEU A 103 8.94 1.31 0.78
C LEU A 103 8.83 2.19 2.01
N TYR A 104 9.94 2.83 2.39
CA TYR A 104 9.90 3.98 3.29
C TYR A 104 9.69 5.24 2.47
N TRP A 105 8.54 5.87 2.62
CA TRP A 105 8.15 7.07 1.87
C TRP A 105 8.25 8.30 2.77
N GLY A 106 9.11 9.25 2.40
CA GLY A 106 9.25 10.53 3.05
C GLY A 106 8.35 11.63 2.48
N SER A 107 7.93 12.57 3.32
CA SER A 107 7.14 13.76 2.94
C SER A 107 5.88 13.45 2.09
N ILE A 108 5.11 12.43 2.47
CA ILE A 108 3.92 11.97 1.75
C ILE A 108 2.97 13.14 1.42
N ASP A 109 2.60 13.19 0.14
CA ASP A 109 1.72 14.20 -0.44
C ASP A 109 0.87 13.61 -1.58
N ASP A 110 -0.08 14.39 -2.06
CA ASP A 110 -1.08 13.96 -3.04
C ASP A 110 -0.60 14.06 -4.49
N PHE A 111 0.57 14.67 -4.73
CA PHE A 111 1.15 14.82 -6.07
C PHE A 111 1.94 13.57 -6.45
N ASN A 112 2.70 13.03 -5.50
CA ASN A 112 3.55 11.86 -5.64
C ASN A 112 2.72 10.59 -5.87
N GLN A 113 3.11 9.80 -6.86
CA GLN A 113 2.33 8.66 -7.33
C GLN A 113 3.19 7.43 -7.57
N ILE A 114 2.62 6.27 -7.21
CA ILE A 114 3.19 4.95 -7.43
C ILE A 114 2.22 4.19 -8.32
N SER A 115 2.70 3.73 -9.48
CA SER A 115 1.92 2.88 -10.39
C SER A 115 2.59 1.54 -10.56
N PHE A 116 1.81 0.47 -10.45
CA PHE A 116 2.27 -0.90 -10.57
C PHE A 116 1.87 -1.46 -11.93
N PHE A 117 2.76 -2.18 -12.57
CA PHE A 117 2.56 -2.76 -13.89
C PHE A 117 2.91 -4.25 -13.91
N ARG A 118 2.22 -4.98 -14.78
CA ARG A 118 2.54 -6.34 -15.17
C ARG A 118 2.64 -6.41 -16.68
N GLN A 119 3.80 -6.75 -17.22
CA GLN A 119 4.01 -6.87 -18.67
C GLN A 119 3.57 -5.60 -19.42
N GLY A 120 3.87 -4.42 -18.86
CA GLY A 120 3.51 -3.11 -19.43
C GLY A 120 2.05 -2.69 -19.26
N GLN A 121 1.20 -3.49 -18.60
CA GLN A 121 -0.18 -3.11 -18.27
C GLN A 121 -0.29 -2.66 -16.81
N THR A 122 -0.95 -1.53 -16.55
CA THR A 122 -1.17 -1.05 -15.18
C THR A 122 -2.09 -2.01 -14.42
N VAL A 123 -1.64 -2.46 -13.24
CA VAL A 123 -2.42 -3.31 -12.33
C VAL A 123 -2.96 -2.54 -11.13
N ALA A 124 -2.26 -1.50 -10.67
CA ALA A 124 -2.72 -0.62 -9.59
C ALA A 124 -2.02 0.75 -9.66
N ARG A 125 -2.63 1.76 -9.02
CA ARG A 125 -2.06 3.10 -8.87
C ARG A 125 -2.49 3.69 -7.54
N PHE A 126 -1.55 4.36 -6.88
CA PHE A 126 -1.74 4.99 -5.58
C PHE A 126 -1.06 6.37 -5.56
N SER A 127 -1.62 7.25 -4.75
CA SER A 127 -1.11 8.57 -4.39
C SER A 127 -0.97 8.65 -2.87
N GLY A 128 -0.38 9.73 -2.33
CA GLY A 128 -0.31 9.89 -0.87
C GLY A 128 -1.67 9.90 -0.17
N ASN A 129 -2.72 10.37 -0.85
CA ASN A 129 -4.10 10.32 -0.34
C ASN A 129 -4.63 8.90 -0.09
N ASP A 130 -4.12 7.91 -0.84
CA ASP A 130 -4.49 6.51 -0.64
C ASP A 130 -3.75 5.87 0.54
N ILE A 131 -2.66 6.50 1.01
CA ILE A 131 -1.79 5.99 2.06
C ILE A 131 -2.15 6.60 3.41
N TRP A 132 -2.40 7.90 3.43
CA TRP A 132 -2.66 8.68 4.64
C TRP A 132 -3.81 9.64 4.41
N ASN A 133 -4.82 9.55 5.28
CA ASN A 133 -5.91 10.51 5.28
C ASN A 133 -5.49 11.72 6.14
N ARG A 134 -5.20 12.85 5.50
CA ARG A 134 -4.91 14.13 6.17
C ARG A 134 -6.10 14.59 7.00
N ALA A 135 -6.18 14.15 8.25
CA ALA A 135 -7.03 14.78 9.26
C ALA A 135 -6.25 15.96 9.87
N ASN A 136 -6.94 17.05 10.23
CA ASN A 136 -6.30 18.28 10.74
C ASN A 136 -5.28 17.99 11.86
N GLY A 137 -3.99 18.28 11.59
CA GLY A 137 -2.90 18.18 12.58
C GLY A 137 -1.80 17.16 12.26
N ASP A 138 -1.42 16.99 10.99
CA ASP A 138 -0.38 16.05 10.58
C ASP A 138 0.96 16.29 11.31
N THR A 139 1.53 15.23 11.88
CA THR A 139 2.89 15.27 12.45
C THR A 139 3.93 14.74 11.46
N ALA A 140 5.21 15.03 11.68
CA ALA A 140 6.26 14.51 10.81
C ALA A 140 6.25 12.97 10.68
N PRO A 141 6.03 12.18 11.75
CA PRO A 141 5.83 10.72 11.64
C PRO A 141 4.63 10.29 10.78
N ASP A 142 3.59 11.11 10.66
CA ASP A 142 2.43 10.77 9.85
C ASP A 142 2.73 10.92 8.35
N LEU A 143 3.55 11.90 8.00
CA LEU A 143 3.97 12.19 6.62
C LEU A 143 5.20 11.40 6.18
N ASN A 144 5.76 10.56 7.04
CA ASN A 144 6.90 9.70 6.70
C ASN A 144 6.50 8.30 7.12
N ARG A 145 6.29 7.36 6.21
CA ARG A 145 5.72 6.05 6.57
C ARG A 145 6.41 4.93 5.85
N PHE A 146 6.54 3.79 6.52
CA PHE A 146 6.79 2.55 5.80
C PHE A 146 5.46 2.01 5.30
N VAL A 147 5.31 1.94 3.98
CA VAL A 147 4.07 1.57 3.29
C VAL A 147 4.25 0.21 2.66
N GLU A 148 3.24 -0.63 2.77
CA GLU A 148 3.19 -1.97 2.21
C GLU A 148 1.98 -2.10 1.27
N PHE A 149 2.21 -2.63 0.08
CA PHE A 149 1.21 -3.01 -0.90
C PHE A 149 1.25 -4.52 -1.07
N VAL A 150 0.18 -5.20 -0.70
CA VAL A 150 0.05 -6.66 -0.81
C VAL A 150 -1.01 -6.98 -1.87
N PHE A 151 -0.60 -7.66 -2.94
CA PHE A 151 -1.48 -8.08 -4.03
C PHE A 151 -2.00 -9.50 -3.77
N ASP A 152 -3.32 -9.65 -3.75
CA ASP A 152 -4.03 -10.90 -3.52
C ASP A 152 -4.57 -11.50 -4.83
N GLY A 153 -5.16 -12.70 -4.73
CA GLY A 153 -5.85 -13.35 -5.86
C GLY A 153 -4.93 -13.82 -6.98
N GLY A 154 -3.62 -13.97 -6.69
CA GLY A 154 -2.61 -14.32 -7.69
C GLY A 154 -2.16 -13.15 -8.56
N THR A 155 -2.60 -11.93 -8.26
CA THR A 155 -2.13 -10.72 -8.94
C THR A 155 -0.67 -10.47 -8.59
N THR A 156 0.14 -10.14 -9.59
CA THR A 156 1.54 -9.74 -9.40
C THR A 156 1.88 -8.57 -10.30
N PHE A 157 2.98 -7.89 -9.99
CA PHE A 157 3.59 -6.84 -10.78
C PHE A 157 5.06 -7.20 -11.07
N ASP A 158 5.63 -6.65 -12.14
CA ASP A 158 7.05 -6.76 -12.48
C ASP A 158 7.72 -5.39 -12.67
N GLU A 159 6.94 -4.31 -12.63
CA GLU A 159 7.41 -2.95 -12.84
C GLU A 159 6.64 -1.97 -11.95
N VAL A 160 7.38 -1.00 -11.37
CA VAL A 160 6.82 0.09 -10.57
C VAL A 160 7.29 1.42 -11.14
N HIS A 161 6.37 2.33 -11.42
CA HIS A 161 6.69 3.71 -11.80
C HIS A 161 6.47 4.63 -10.62
N LEU A 162 7.47 5.44 -10.34
CA LEU A 162 7.41 6.55 -9.39
C LEU A 162 7.34 7.85 -10.18
N ILE A 163 6.35 8.71 -9.87
CA ILE A 163 6.17 10.00 -10.54
C ILE A 163 6.03 11.09 -9.49
N SER A 164 6.69 12.23 -9.72
CA SER A 164 6.52 13.45 -8.94
C SER A 164 6.24 14.68 -9.81
N PRO A 165 4.98 15.11 -9.97
CA PRO A 165 4.65 16.22 -10.84
C PRO A 165 4.98 17.62 -10.26
N GLY A 166 5.17 17.75 -8.94
CA GLY A 166 5.13 19.06 -8.27
C GLY A 166 6.12 19.31 -7.14
N VAL A 167 6.60 18.27 -6.46
CA VAL A 167 7.59 18.38 -5.36
C VAL A 167 8.68 17.32 -5.53
N SER A 168 9.61 17.18 -4.61
CA SER A 168 10.46 16.00 -4.61
C SER A 168 9.69 14.79 -4.09
N PHE A 169 10.09 13.59 -4.54
CA PHE A 169 9.57 12.33 -4.00
C PHE A 169 10.74 11.53 -3.45
N GLU A 170 10.83 11.46 -2.12
CA GLU A 170 11.88 10.74 -1.42
C GLU A 170 11.41 9.38 -0.92
N ILE A 171 12.14 8.34 -1.32
CA ILE A 171 11.90 6.98 -0.86
C ILE A 171 13.20 6.27 -0.48
N ASP A 172 13.14 5.39 0.50
CA ASP A 172 14.22 4.48 0.86
C ASP A 172 13.69 3.04 1.05
N ASN A 173 14.59 2.06 1.13
CA ASN A 173 14.33 0.69 1.57
C ASN A 173 13.14 0.05 0.86
N ILE A 174 13.16 0.06 -0.48
CA ILE A 174 12.15 -0.67 -1.23
C ILE A 174 12.28 -2.16 -0.96
N ALA A 175 11.16 -2.86 -0.86
CA ALA A 175 11.13 -4.29 -0.60
C ALA A 175 10.19 -4.97 -1.59
N THR A 176 10.65 -6.03 -2.25
CA THR A 176 9.82 -6.81 -3.18
C THR A 176 9.90 -8.29 -2.90
N GLY A 177 8.83 -9.02 -3.22
CA GLY A 177 8.84 -10.48 -3.05
C GLY A 177 7.55 -11.15 -3.45
N LEU A 178 7.59 -12.48 -3.38
CA LEU A 178 6.43 -13.34 -3.46
C LEU A 178 6.07 -13.82 -2.05
N LEU A 179 5.13 -13.12 -1.43
CA LEU A 179 4.48 -13.61 -0.23
C LEU A 179 3.65 -14.83 -0.59
N ALA A 180 3.81 -15.90 0.17
CA ALA A 180 2.86 -17.01 0.12
C ALA A 180 1.45 -16.44 0.36
N SER A 181 0.50 -16.75 -0.51
CA SER A 181 -0.91 -16.43 -0.21
C SER A 181 -1.23 -16.97 1.18
N PRO A 182 -1.87 -16.19 2.06
CA PRO A 182 -2.35 -16.75 3.31
C PRO A 182 -3.16 -17.99 2.94
N ASN A 183 -2.88 -19.13 3.58
CA ASN A 183 -3.60 -20.38 3.37
C ASN A 183 -5.10 -20.09 3.49
N VAL A 184 -5.79 -19.85 2.37
CA VAL A 184 -7.24 -19.69 2.36
C VAL A 184 -7.75 -21.09 2.65
N PRO A 185 -8.41 -21.33 3.80
CA PRO A 185 -8.97 -22.64 4.09
C PRO A 185 -9.86 -23.03 2.91
N GLU A 186 -9.64 -24.23 2.36
CA GLU A 186 -10.48 -24.74 1.29
C GLU A 186 -11.96 -24.58 1.69
N PRO A 187 -12.83 -24.11 0.77
CA PRO A 187 -14.22 -23.88 1.12
C PRO A 187 -14.84 -25.12 1.75
N ALA A 188 -15.53 -24.96 2.89
CA ALA A 188 -16.23 -26.07 3.56
C ALA A 188 -17.23 -26.81 2.64
N SER A 189 -17.61 -26.20 1.52
CA SER A 189 -18.38 -26.83 0.45
C SER A 189 -17.66 -28.02 -0.20
N LEU A 190 -16.32 -28.05 -0.28
CA LEU A 190 -15.58 -29.22 -0.77
C LEU A 190 -15.65 -30.38 0.22
N LEU A 191 -15.57 -30.10 1.52
CA LEU A 191 -15.79 -31.11 2.57
C LEU A 191 -17.24 -31.63 2.53
N LEU A 192 -18.22 -30.73 2.35
CA LEU A 192 -19.64 -31.09 2.23
C LEU A 192 -19.90 -31.93 0.97
N LEU A 193 -19.32 -31.55 -0.18
CA LEU A 193 -19.39 -32.30 -1.43
C LEU A 193 -18.75 -33.69 -1.27
N GLY A 194 -17.55 -33.76 -0.68
CA GLY A 194 -16.85 -35.01 -0.42
C GLY A 194 -17.65 -35.94 0.49
N SER A 195 -18.23 -35.42 1.57
CA SER A 195 -19.07 -36.20 2.49
C SER A 195 -20.39 -36.64 1.86
N ALA A 196 -21.03 -35.80 1.04
CA ALA A 196 -22.23 -36.16 0.29
C ALA A 196 -21.97 -37.29 -0.72
N LEU A 197 -20.89 -37.18 -1.50
CA LEU A 197 -20.48 -38.22 -2.46
C LEU A 197 -20.14 -39.54 -1.76
N PHE A 198 -19.46 -39.46 -0.61
CA PHE A 198 -19.18 -40.63 0.22
C PHE A 198 -20.46 -41.31 0.73
N GLY A 199 -21.42 -40.52 1.23
CA GLY A 199 -22.72 -41.02 1.67
C GLY A 199 -23.52 -41.70 0.55
N LEU A 200 -23.57 -41.09 -0.63
CA LEU A 200 -24.21 -41.68 -1.82
C LEU A 200 -23.54 -42.98 -2.27
N GLY A 201 -22.20 -43.04 -2.25
CA GLY A 201 -21.44 -44.25 -2.55
C GLY A 201 -21.71 -45.40 -1.58
N ALA A 202 -21.80 -45.10 -0.28
CA ALA A 202 -22.13 -46.08 0.75
C ALA A 202 -23.55 -46.63 0.60
N LEU A 203 -24.53 -45.78 0.28
CA LEU A 203 -25.92 -46.20 0.04
C LEU A 203 -26.02 -47.12 -1.19
N ARG A 204 -25.32 -46.82 -2.28
CA ARG A 204 -25.31 -47.63 -3.51
C ARG A 204 -24.73 -49.03 -3.29
N ARG A 205 -23.75 -49.18 -2.38
CA ARG A 205 -23.19 -50.50 -2.02
C ARG A 205 -24.16 -51.36 -1.22
N ARG A 206 -25.11 -50.77 -0.48
CA ARG A 206 -26.13 -51.52 0.29
C ARG A 206 -27.31 -52.01 -0.56
N GLN A 207 -27.48 -51.43 -1.75
CA GLN A 207 -28.54 -51.80 -2.69
C GLN A 207 -28.08 -52.83 -3.73
N ARG A 208 -26.81 -53.23 -3.71
CA ARG A 208 -26.27 -54.38 -4.44
C ARG A 208 -26.11 -55.53 -3.47
#